data_AF-K6U3R7-F1
#
_entry.id   AF-K6U3R7-F1
#
_cell.length_a   1.000
_cell.length_b   1.000
_cell.length_c   1.000
_cell.angle_alpha   90.00
_cell.angle_beta   90.00
_cell.angle_gamma   90.00
#
_symmetry.space_group_name_H-M   'P 1'
#
loop_
_entity.id
_entity.type
_entity.pdbx_description
1 polymer ?
#
loop_
_entity_poly.entity_id
_entity_poly.type
_entity_poly.pdbx_seq_one_letter_code
_entity_poly.pdbx_strand_id
1 'polypeptide(L)' 'MSRENKISLHDRAKKMMIDGEHFSTIREKTHLRLKDLRRIQINEINPKF' A
#
# COMPACT_ATOMS: atom_id res chain seq x y z
N MET A 1 -0.68 15.17 12.19
CA MET A 1 -0.73 14.55 10.86
C MET A 1 -2.17 14.13 10.56
N SER A 2 -2.90 14.94 9.77
CA SER A 2 -4.32 14.77 9.45
C SER A 2 -4.63 13.44 8.75
N ARG A 3 -5.79 12.84 9.04
CA ARG A 3 -6.23 11.55 8.47
C ARG A 3 -6.26 11.53 6.94
N GLU A 4 -6.44 12.67 6.30
CA GLU A 4 -6.46 12.84 4.84
C GLU A 4 -5.15 12.40 4.16
N ASN A 5 -3.99 12.65 4.78
CA ASN A 5 -2.70 12.23 4.20
C ASN A 5 -2.48 10.71 4.27
N LYS A 6 -3.15 10.00 5.19
CA LYS A 6 -3.03 8.54 5.27
C LYS A 6 -3.77 7.82 4.15
N ILE A 7 -4.92 8.38 3.72
CA ILE A 7 -5.74 7.80 2.65
C ILE A 7 -4.97 7.89 1.32
N SER A 8 -4.34 9.04 1.03
CA SER A 8 -3.60 9.21 -0.23
C SER A 8 -2.37 8.29 -0.35
N LEU A 9 -1.64 8.06 0.75
CA LEU A 9 -0.48 7.15 0.75
C LEU A 9 -0.91 5.69 0.57
N HIS A 10 -2.04 5.31 1.15
CA HIS A 10 -2.62 3.99 1.04
C HIS A 10 -3.06 3.68 -0.40
N ASP A 11 -3.79 4.60 -1.04
CA ASP A 11 -4.21 4.46 -2.43
C ASP A 11 -3.03 4.43 -3.40
N ARG A 12 -2.00 5.23 -3.12
CA ARG A 12 -0.77 5.22 -3.93
C ARG A 12 -0.03 3.88 -3.82
N ALA A 13 0.07 3.33 -2.60
CA ALA A 13 0.66 2.00 -2.40
C ALA A 13 -0.12 0.91 -3.11
N LYS A 14 -1.46 0.96 -3.05
CA LYS A 14 -2.33 0.02 -3.75
C LYS A 14 -2.07 0.02 -5.27
N LYS A 15 -2.05 1.20 -5.90
CA LYS A 15 -1.76 1.31 -7.34
C LYS A 15 -0.40 0.71 -7.70
N MET A 16 0.65 1.06 -6.94
CA MET A 16 1.99 0.53 -7.19
C MET A 16 2.08 -0.99 -7.01
N MET A 17 1.33 -1.59 -6.08
CA MET A 17 1.28 -3.06 -5.96
C MET A 17 0.56 -3.73 -7.13
N ILE A 18 -0.51 -3.10 -7.66
CA ILE A 18 -1.22 -3.59 -8.85
C ILE A 18 -0.31 -3.49 -10.08
N ASP A 19 0.47 -2.40 -10.18
CA ASP A 19 1.46 -2.19 -11.23
C ASP A 19 2.65 -3.18 -11.14
N GLY A 20 2.72 -3.99 -10.08
CA GLY A 20 3.79 -4.98 -9.86
C GLY A 20 5.08 -4.41 -9.26
N GLU A 21 5.06 -3.19 -8.71
CA GLU A 21 6.23 -2.64 -8.02
C GLU A 21 6.57 -3.45 -6.75
N HIS A 22 7.87 -3.54 -6.45
CA HIS A 22 8.36 -4.24 -5.26
C HIS A 22 8.05 -3.46 -3.97
N PHE A 23 7.76 -4.18 -2.87
CA PHE A 23 7.43 -3.58 -1.57
C PHE A 23 8.47 -2.58 -1.04
N SER A 24 9.75 -2.78 -1.36
CA SER A 24 10.83 -1.85 -0.98
C SER A 24 10.62 -0.46 -1.59
N THR A 25 10.30 -0.40 -2.88
CA THR A 25 10.05 0.85 -3.62
C THR A 25 8.80 1.54 -3.12
N ILE A 26 7.74 0.76 -2.86
CA ILE A 26 6.48 1.29 -2.35
C ILE A 26 6.68 1.86 -0.95
N ARG A 27 7.46 1.19 -0.09
CA ARG A 27 7.81 1.68 1.25
C ARG A 27 8.62 2.98 1.18
N GLU A 28 9.56 3.08 0.26
CA GLU A 28 10.34 4.31 0.08
C GLU A 28 9.45 5.48 -0.37
N LYS A 29 8.52 5.26 -1.30
CA LYS A 29 7.63 6.32 -1.82
C LYS A 29 6.47 6.69 -0.88
N THR A 30 5.93 5.72 -0.14
CA THR A 30 4.72 5.91 0.70
C THR A 30 5.01 5.98 2.19
N HIS A 31 6.24 5.62 2.60
CA HIS A 31 6.67 5.54 3.99
C HIS A 31 5.77 4.63 4.86
N LEU A 32 4.99 3.74 4.22
CA LEU A 32 4.12 2.79 4.89
C LEU A 32 4.92 1.61 5.42
N ARG A 33 4.48 1.06 6.56
CA ARG A 33 5.12 -0.13 7.14
C ARG A 33 4.82 -1.36 6.29
N LEU A 34 5.76 -2.31 6.25
CA LEU A 34 5.58 -3.59 5.53
C LEU A 34 4.30 -4.33 5.94
N LYS A 35 3.89 -4.24 7.22
CA LYS A 35 2.64 -4.81 7.71
C LYS A 35 1.42 -4.19 7.05
N ASP A 36 1.41 -2.88 6.86
CA ASP A 36 0.32 -2.16 6.21
C ASP A 36 0.28 -2.49 4.71
N LEU A 37 1.45 -2.59 4.07
CA LEU A 37 1.56 -3.02 2.68
C LEU A 37 1.01 -4.44 2.44
N ARG A 38 1.35 -5.40 3.32
CA ARG A 38 0.79 -6.77 3.24
C ARG A 38 -0.72 -6.79 3.46
N ARG A 39 -1.25 -5.94 4.34
CA ARG A 39 -2.70 -5.82 4.56
C ARG A 39 -3.42 -5.34 3.30
N ILE A 40 -2.85 -4.35 2.60
CA ILE A 40 -3.38 -3.87 1.31
C ILE A 40 -3.40 -5.00 0.30
N GLN A 41 -2.29 -5.72 0.17
CA GLN A 41 -2.20 -6.83 -0.78
C GLN A 41 -3.24 -7.91 -0.51
N ILE A 42 -3.40 -8.32 0.75
CA ILE A 42 -4.33 -9.40 1.13
C ILE A 42 -5.79 -8.94 1.07
N ASN A 43 -6.11 -7.75 1.56
CA ASN A 43 -7.50 -7.32 1.67
C ASN A 43 -8.04 -6.73 0.36
N GLU A 44 -7.18 -6.11 -0.46
CA GLU A 44 -7.64 -5.31 -1.60
C GLU A 44 -7.20 -5.83 -2.96
N ILE A 45 -6.10 -6.57 -3.06
CA ILE A 45 -5.57 -7.07 -4.34
C ILE A 45 -5.90 -8.54 -4.53
N ASN A 46 -5.68 -9.35 -3.49
CA ASN A 46 -6.02 -10.76 -3.51
C ASN A 46 -6.79 -11.14 -2.25
N PRO A 47 -8.04 -10.65 -2.09
CA PRO A 47 -8.93 -11.17 -1.07
C PRO A 47 -9.15 -12.64 -1.37
N LYS A 48 -8.52 -13.52 -0.58
CA LYS A 48 -8.86 -14.94 -0.57
C LYS A 48 -10.32 -15.05 -0.15
N PHE A 49 -11.19 -15.25 -1.14
CA PHE A 49 -12.54 -15.78 -0.96
C PHE A 49 -12.48 -17.24 -0.52
#